data_AF-A0A0Q5PAI7-F1
#
_entry.id   AF-A0A0Q5PAI7-F1
#
_cell.length_a   1.000
_cell.length_b   1.000
_cell.length_c   1.000
_cell.angle_alpha   90.00
_cell.angle_beta   90.00
_cell.angle_gamma   90.00
#
_symmetry.space_group_name_H-M   'P 1'
#
loop_
_entity.id
_entity.type
_entity.pdbx_description
1 polymer ?
#
loop_
_entity_poly.entity_id
_entity_poly.type
_entity_poly.pdbx_seq_one_letter_code
_entity_poly.pdbx_strand_id
1 'polypeptide(L)'
;MSVEWKRRFRLFIQRFWQPTSACMTCMPGSWGNIMSLGHWTIAFHTGLLTGLLAVLLTFTPAAKLYSNRYGNALLVGILTAIGDVYSHASHYRNPYLEHIVTGAISGLLALAASYLFEDRARRVRTVWSRIFR
;
A
#
# COMPACT_ATOMS: atom_id res chain seq x y z
N MET A 1 -11.50 -22.67 -5.44
CA MET A 1 -11.06 -22.01 -4.19
C MET A 1 -9.61 -21.53 -4.19
N SER A 2 -8.64 -22.31 -4.72
CA SER A 2 -7.21 -21.95 -4.68
C SER A 2 -6.83 -20.67 -5.45
N VAL A 3 -7.48 -20.36 -6.59
CA VAL A 3 -7.15 -19.20 -7.44
C VAL A 3 -7.56 -17.87 -6.80
N GLU A 4 -8.74 -17.81 -6.18
CA GLU A 4 -9.23 -16.59 -5.52
C GLU A 4 -8.37 -16.23 -4.30
N TRP A 5 -8.02 -17.22 -3.47
CA TRP A 5 -7.12 -17.02 -2.33
C TRP A 5 -5.72 -16.60 -2.76
N LYS A 6 -5.19 -17.14 -3.86
CA LYS A 6 -3.93 -16.66 -4.45
C LYS A 6 -4.02 -15.18 -4.86
N ARG A 7 -5.15 -14.72 -5.40
CA ARG A 7 -5.36 -13.31 -5.77
C ARG A 7 -5.38 -12.40 -4.54
N ARG A 8 -6.09 -12.81 -3.48
CA ARG A 8 -6.18 -12.06 -2.22
C ARG A 8 -4.84 -12.01 -1.50
N PHE A 9 -4.08 -13.11 -1.50
CA PHE A 9 -2.72 -13.13 -0.95
C PHE A 9 -1.77 -12.19 -1.71
N ARG A 10 -1.86 -12.15 -3.04
CA ARG A 10 -1.10 -11.17 -3.84
C ARG A 10 -1.52 -9.74 -3.52
N LEU A 11 -2.82 -9.47 -3.37
CA LEU A 11 -3.31 -8.15 -2.95
C LEU A 11 -2.77 -7.78 -1.57
N PHE A 12 -2.81 -8.71 -0.62
CA PHE A 12 -2.25 -8.51 0.72
C PHE A 12 -0.79 -8.09 0.66
N ILE A 13 0.06 -8.84 -0.07
CA ILE A 13 1.48 -8.49 -0.22
C ILE A 13 1.62 -7.09 -0.80
N GLN A 14 0.90 -6.78 -1.90
CA GLN A 14 0.95 -5.46 -2.52
C GLN A 14 0.56 -4.33 -1.57
N ARG A 15 -0.48 -4.54 -0.76
CA ARG A 15 -1.02 -3.55 0.18
C ARG A 15 -0.31 -3.57 1.54
N PHE A 16 0.58 -4.52 1.76
CA PHE A 16 1.48 -4.59 2.91
C PHE A 16 2.77 -3.80 2.65
N TRP A 17 3.44 -4.00 1.51
CA TRP A 17 4.74 -3.36 1.30
C TRP A 17 4.63 -1.86 0.98
N GLN A 18 3.54 -1.40 0.35
CA GLN A 18 3.35 0.01 -0.01
C GLN A 18 3.27 0.92 1.23
N PRO A 19 2.41 0.62 2.24
CA PRO A 19 2.35 1.41 3.47
C PRO A 19 3.61 1.26 4.31
N THR A 20 4.17 0.05 4.46
CA THR A 20 5.41 -0.14 5.22
C THR A 20 6.55 0.69 4.64
N SER A 21 6.67 0.76 3.31
CA SER A 21 7.66 1.62 2.66
C SER A 21 7.36 3.10 2.90
N ALA A 22 6.09 3.52 2.77
CA ALA A 22 5.67 4.89 3.02
C ALA A 22 6.02 5.34 4.45
N CYS A 23 5.62 4.57 5.47
CA CYS A 23 5.94 4.84 6.87
C CYS A 23 7.45 5.02 7.07
N MET A 24 8.28 4.10 6.56
CA MET A 24 9.73 4.19 6.72
C MET A 24 10.36 5.41 6.03
N THR A 25 9.79 5.86 4.91
CA THR A 25 10.30 7.03 4.17
C THR A 25 9.76 8.37 4.66
N CYS A 26 8.64 8.37 5.38
CA CYS A 26 7.89 9.57 5.74
C CYS A 26 7.88 9.88 7.24
N MET A 27 8.35 8.94 8.07
CA MET A 27 8.52 9.17 9.50
C MET A 27 9.50 10.33 9.74
N PRO A 28 9.16 11.30 10.62
CA PRO A 28 10.07 12.36 11.03
C PRO A 28 11.37 11.76 11.62
N GLY A 29 12.52 12.14 11.08
CA GLY A 29 13.83 11.65 11.53
C GLY A 29 14.86 11.57 10.40
N SER A 30 16.09 11.17 10.73
CA SER A 30 17.14 10.95 9.72
C SER A 30 16.91 9.63 8.96
N TRP A 31 17.69 9.37 7.91
CA TRP A 31 17.78 8.03 7.29
C TRP A 31 18.09 6.91 8.28
N GLY A 32 18.54 7.24 9.50
CA GLY A 32 18.64 6.32 10.64
C GLY A 32 17.31 5.70 11.08
N ASN A 33 16.16 6.22 10.64
CA ASN A 33 14.86 5.58 10.83
C ASN A 33 14.81 4.18 10.18
N ILE A 34 15.49 3.98 9.04
CA ILE A 34 15.66 2.66 8.41
C ILE A 34 16.44 1.69 9.30
N MET A 35 17.26 2.20 10.21
CA MET A 35 18.04 1.39 11.16
C MET A 35 17.37 1.26 12.53
N SER A 36 16.19 1.86 12.74
CA SER A 36 15.47 1.83 14.00
C SER A 36 14.46 0.69 14.07
N LEU A 37 14.65 -0.24 15.01
CA LEU A 37 13.69 -1.33 15.28
C LEU A 37 12.30 -0.82 15.68
N GLY A 38 12.23 0.33 16.36
CA GLY A 38 10.96 0.95 16.75
C GLY A 38 10.14 1.40 15.53
N HIS A 39 10.78 2.08 14.58
CA HIS A 39 10.13 2.52 13.34
C HIS A 39 9.73 1.35 12.45
N TRP A 40 10.57 0.30 12.38
CA TRP A 40 10.18 -0.93 11.71
C TRP A 40 8.95 -1.56 12.33
N THR A 41 8.85 -1.62 13.65
CA THR A 41 7.68 -2.20 14.34
C THR A 41 6.39 -1.46 13.96
N ILE A 42 6.42 -0.13 13.97
CA ILE A 42 5.27 0.71 13.59
C ILE A 42 4.93 0.50 12.10
N ALA A 43 5.92 0.51 11.22
CA ALA A 43 5.73 0.35 9.78
C ALA A 43 5.21 -1.05 9.41
N PHE A 44 5.65 -2.10 10.12
CA PHE A 44 5.13 -3.45 9.98
C PHE A 44 3.68 -3.53 10.46
N HIS A 45 3.37 -2.98 11.63
CA HIS A 45 2.01 -3.00 12.17
C HIS A 45 1.03 -2.25 11.24
N THR A 46 1.42 -1.07 10.75
CA THR A 46 0.65 -0.28 9.78
C THR A 46 0.44 -1.04 8.47
N GLY A 47 1.49 -1.66 7.93
CA GLY A 47 1.42 -2.48 6.72
C GLY A 47 0.52 -3.70 6.89
N LEU A 48 0.61 -4.40 8.03
CA LEU A 48 -0.21 -5.58 8.33
C LEU A 48 -1.69 -5.20 8.45
N LEU A 49 -2.00 -4.15 9.21
CA LEU A 49 -3.37 -3.64 9.34
C LEU A 49 -3.93 -3.20 8.00
N THR A 50 -3.16 -2.44 7.22
CA THR A 50 -3.57 -2.00 5.89
C THR A 50 -3.83 -3.18 4.96
N GLY A 51 -2.92 -4.16 4.93
CA GLY A 51 -3.07 -5.37 4.12
C GLY A 51 -4.30 -6.18 4.51
N LEU A 52 -4.56 -6.35 5.80
CA LEU A 52 -5.74 -7.06 6.31
C LEU A 52 -7.03 -6.33 5.95
N LEU A 53 -7.11 -5.03 6.21
CA LEU A 53 -8.25 -4.20 5.84
C LEU A 53 -8.49 -4.23 4.32
N ALA A 54 -7.42 -4.21 3.53
CA ALA A 54 -7.53 -4.28 2.08
C ALA A 54 -8.13 -5.61 1.62
N VAL A 55 -7.74 -6.73 2.23
CA VAL A 55 -8.34 -8.05 2.00
C VAL A 55 -9.80 -8.08 2.46
N LEU A 56 -10.13 -7.52 3.63
CA LEU A 56 -11.51 -7.44 4.12
C LEU A 56 -12.43 -6.66 3.17
N LEU A 57 -11.94 -5.56 2.58
CA LEU A 57 -12.67 -4.82 1.55
C LEU A 57 -12.97 -5.65 0.29
N THR A 58 -12.22 -6.74 0.03
CA THR A 58 -12.55 -7.61 -1.12
C THR A 58 -13.86 -8.38 -0.94
N PHE A 59 -14.38 -8.46 0.28
CA PHE A 59 -15.68 -9.07 0.57
C PHE A 59 -16.85 -8.09 0.45
N THR A 60 -16.58 -6.81 0.16
CA THR A 60 -17.60 -5.77 0.01
C THR A 60 -17.64 -5.24 -1.43
N PRO A 61 -18.67 -4.46 -1.82
CA PRO A 61 -18.72 -3.82 -3.13
C PRO A 61 -17.54 -2.86 -3.40
N ALA A 62 -16.85 -2.40 -2.35
CA ALA A 62 -15.67 -1.55 -2.47
C ALA A 62 -14.51 -2.23 -3.22
N ALA A 63 -14.52 -3.56 -3.34
CA ALA A 63 -13.58 -4.30 -4.17
C ALA A 63 -13.48 -3.77 -5.62
N LYS A 64 -14.57 -3.19 -6.15
CA LYS A 64 -14.60 -2.59 -7.49
C LYS A 64 -13.64 -1.40 -7.63
N LEU A 65 -13.37 -0.67 -6.54
CA LEU A 65 -12.47 0.49 -6.55
C LEU A 65 -11.02 0.08 -6.82
N TYR A 66 -10.64 -1.17 -6.53
CA TYR A 66 -9.32 -1.70 -6.88
C TYR A 66 -9.11 -1.88 -8.39
N SER A 67 -10.18 -1.90 -9.20
CA SER A 67 -10.08 -2.10 -10.65
C SER A 67 -9.52 -0.89 -11.40
N ASN A 68 -9.70 0.31 -10.83
CA ASN A 68 -9.16 1.56 -11.36
C ASN A 68 -7.91 1.97 -10.57
N ARG A 69 -6.84 2.37 -11.27
CA ARG A 69 -5.56 2.76 -10.64
C ARG A 69 -5.73 3.90 -9.61
N TYR A 70 -6.60 4.87 -9.90
CA TYR A 70 -6.85 6.00 -9.00
C TYR A 70 -7.72 5.60 -7.80
N GLY A 71 -8.76 4.79 -8.02
CA GLY A 71 -9.58 4.25 -6.93
C GLY A 71 -8.76 3.34 -6.00
N ASN A 72 -7.86 2.55 -6.58
CA ASN A 72 -6.92 1.72 -5.84
C ASN A 72 -5.96 2.59 -5.00
N ALA A 73 -5.35 3.62 -5.59
CA ALA A 73 -4.47 4.54 -4.88
C ALA A 73 -5.18 5.26 -3.72
N LEU A 74 -6.41 5.72 -3.95
CA LEU A 74 -7.24 6.34 -2.92
C LEU A 74 -7.52 5.37 -1.76
N LEU A 75 -7.93 4.13 -2.07
CA LEU A 75 -8.16 3.11 -1.04
C LEU A 75 -6.89 2.80 -0.26
N VAL A 76 -5.74 2.65 -0.92
CA VAL A 76 -4.47 2.42 -0.22
C VAL A 76 -4.20 3.56 0.74
N GLY A 77 -4.32 4.82 0.30
CA GLY A 77 -4.03 5.96 1.15
C GLY A 77 -4.96 6.08 2.35
N ILE A 78 -6.26 5.87 2.17
CA ILE A 78 -7.24 5.88 3.28
C ILE A 78 -6.93 4.76 4.27
N LEU A 79 -6.72 3.53 3.78
CA LEU A 79 -6.45 2.39 4.65
C LEU A 79 -5.12 2.53 5.38
N THR A 80 -4.10 3.10 4.73
CA THR A 80 -2.82 3.41 5.36
C THR A 80 -3.01 4.45 6.46
N ALA A 81 -3.70 5.56 6.21
CA ALA A 81 -3.93 6.57 7.25
C ALA A 81 -4.66 5.97 8.46
N ILE A 82 -5.65 5.10 8.23
CA ILE A 82 -6.34 4.37 9.31
C ILE A 82 -5.36 3.46 10.07
N GLY A 83 -4.60 2.63 9.35
CA GLY A 83 -3.63 1.72 9.97
C GLY A 83 -2.54 2.43 10.76
N ASP A 84 -2.12 3.61 10.30
CA ASP A 84 -1.08 4.44 10.91
C ASP A 84 -1.58 5.09 12.20
N VAL A 85 -2.80 5.66 12.19
CA VAL A 85 -3.49 6.17 13.41
C VAL A 85 -3.60 5.10 14.49
N TYR A 86 -3.89 3.85 14.11
CA TYR A 86 -3.98 2.74 15.06
C TYR A 86 -2.62 2.23 15.54
N SER A 87 -1.53 2.54 14.82
CA SER A 87 -0.21 2.01 15.13
C SER A 87 0.59 2.90 16.08
N HIS A 88 0.35 4.22 16.09
CA HIS A 88 0.97 5.13 17.04
C HIS A 88 0.23 6.47 17.13
N ALA A 89 0.51 7.23 18.20
CA ALA A 89 0.09 8.61 18.30
C ALA A 89 0.97 9.51 17.39
N SER A 90 0.37 10.53 16.79
CA SER A 90 1.13 11.48 15.98
C SER A 90 2.09 12.32 16.83
N HIS A 91 3.25 12.59 16.24
CA HIS A 91 4.31 13.47 16.77
C HIS A 91 4.11 14.92 16.31
N TYR A 92 3.16 15.19 15.43
CA TYR A 92 2.85 16.53 14.96
C TYR A 92 1.89 17.24 15.92
N ARG A 93 1.93 18.58 15.92
CA ARG A 93 1.02 19.40 16.72
C ARG A 93 -0.45 19.18 16.35
N ASN A 94 -0.73 18.84 15.09
CA ASN A 94 -2.05 18.35 14.68
C ASN A 94 -2.02 16.81 14.66
N PRO A 95 -2.84 16.14 15.48
CA PRO A 95 -2.77 14.70 15.71
C PRO A 95 -3.10 13.83 14.49
N TYR A 96 -3.69 14.41 13.42
CA TYR A 96 -4.08 13.66 12.22
C TYR A 96 -3.16 13.88 11.03
N LEU A 97 -2.34 14.95 11.07
CA LEU A 97 -1.63 15.41 9.88
C LEU A 97 -0.56 14.41 9.42
N GLU A 98 0.20 13.84 10.36
CA GLU A 98 1.20 12.82 10.06
C GLU A 98 0.57 11.62 9.35
N HIS A 99 -0.51 11.07 9.91
CA HIS A 99 -1.19 9.91 9.35
C HIS A 99 -1.82 10.18 7.98
N ILE A 100 -2.36 11.39 7.76
CA ILE A 100 -2.87 11.81 6.45
C ILE A 100 -1.73 11.89 5.42
N VAL A 101 -0.57 12.42 5.79
CA VAL A 101 0.60 12.51 4.92
C VAL A 101 1.14 11.12 4.60
N THR A 102 1.27 10.24 5.59
CA THR A 102 1.65 8.83 5.40
C THR A 102 0.70 8.13 4.43
N GLY A 103 -0.62 8.32 4.62
CA GLY A 103 -1.64 7.81 3.72
C GLY A 103 -1.52 8.35 2.30
N ALA A 104 -1.39 9.67 2.14
CA ALA A 104 -1.22 10.30 0.84
C ALA A 104 0.01 9.75 0.09
N ILE A 105 1.14 9.60 0.77
CA ILE A 105 2.37 9.08 0.17
C ILE A 105 2.24 7.60 -0.18
N SER A 106 1.62 6.78 0.67
CA SER A 106 1.31 5.38 0.36
C SER A 106 0.41 5.24 -0.87
N GLY A 107 -0.61 6.10 -1.00
CA GLY A 107 -1.46 6.18 -2.18
C GLY A 107 -0.68 6.57 -3.45
N LEU A 108 0.21 7.55 -3.36
CA LEU A 108 1.09 7.95 -4.47
C LEU A 108 2.07 6.83 -4.86
N LEU A 109 2.65 6.12 -3.89
CA LEU A 109 3.50 4.95 -4.15
C LEU A 109 2.70 3.84 -4.83
N ALA A 110 1.46 3.60 -4.41
CA ALA A 110 0.58 2.63 -5.04
C ALA A 110 0.24 3.01 -6.49
N LEU A 111 0.00 4.30 -6.76
CA LEU A 111 -0.25 4.82 -8.09
C LEU A 111 1.00 4.69 -8.97
N ALA A 112 2.16 5.13 -8.48
CA ALA A 112 3.44 5.04 -9.18
C ALA A 112 3.79 3.59 -9.51
N ALA A 113 3.59 2.66 -8.56
CA ALA A 113 3.79 1.24 -8.77
C ALA A 113 2.88 0.66 -9.87
N SER A 114 1.63 1.14 -10.00
CA SER A 114 0.75 0.74 -11.09
C SER A 114 1.32 1.13 -12.47
N TYR A 115 1.83 2.36 -12.62
CA TYR A 115 2.47 2.79 -13.88
C TYR A 115 3.79 2.07 -14.16
N LEU A 116 4.61 1.84 -13.13
CA LEU A 116 5.93 1.22 -13.29
C LEU A 116 5.83 -0.28 -13.59
N PHE A 117 5.01 -1.01 -12.85
CA PHE A 117 4.99 -2.47 -12.92
C PHE A 117 3.85 -3.00 -13.77
N GLU A 118 2.62 -2.47 -13.69
CA GLU A 118 1.50 -3.02 -14.46
C GLU A 118 1.56 -2.62 -15.92
N ASP A 119 1.92 -1.37 -16.24
CA ASP A 119 2.01 -0.93 -17.64
C ASP A 119 3.24 -1.52 -18.35
N ARG A 120 4.40 -1.63 -17.68
CA ARG A 120 5.58 -2.34 -18.25
C ARG A 120 5.33 -3.84 -18.40
N ALA A 121 4.76 -4.50 -17.39
CA ALA A 121 4.46 -5.93 -17.48
C ALA A 121 3.38 -6.25 -18.52
N ARG A 122 2.45 -5.32 -18.78
CA ARG A 122 1.51 -5.40 -19.91
C ARG A 122 2.25 -5.35 -21.24
N ARG A 123 3.12 -4.35 -21.44
CA ARG A 123 3.89 -4.21 -22.69
C ARG A 123 4.76 -5.43 -22.97
N VAL A 124 5.47 -5.95 -21.97
CA VAL A 124 6.30 -7.17 -22.11
C VAL A 124 5.44 -8.37 -22.51
N ARG A 125 4.27 -8.58 -21.87
CA ARG A 125 3.35 -9.66 -22.26
C ARG A 125 2.80 -9.51 -23.68
N THR A 126 2.46 -8.30 -24.10
CA THR A 126 1.98 -8.03 -25.46
C THR A 126 3.05 -8.32 -26.50
N VAL A 127 4.31 -7.90 -26.25
CA VAL A 127 5.44 -8.20 -27.14
C VAL A 127 5.72 -9.70 -27.19
N TRP A 128 5.74 -10.37 -26.03
CA TRP A 128 5.93 -11.82 -25.95
C TRP A 128 4.87 -12.58 -26.75
N SER A 129 3.59 -12.23 -26.61
CA SER A 129 2.50 -12.85 -27.37
C SER A 129 2.54 -12.60 -28.88
N ARG A 130 3.31 -11.61 -29.34
CA ARG A 130 3.51 -11.35 -30.78
C ARG A 130 4.71 -12.11 -31.35
N ILE A 131 5.71 -12.40 -30.53
CA ILE A 131 6.92 -13.12 -30.93
C ILE A 131 6.68 -14.64 -30.94
N PHE A 132 5.93 -15.15 -29.96
CA PHE A 132 5.67 -16.58 -29.79
C PHE A 132 4.30 -17.02 -30.32
N ARG A 133 3.78 -16.29 -31.30
CA ARG A 133 2.56 -16.61 -32.04
C ARG A 133 2.93 -16.78 -33.51
#